data_AF-G0L8G7-F1
#
_entry.id   AF-G0L8G7-F1
#
_cell.length_a   1.000
_cell.length_b   1.000
_cell.length_c   1.000
_cell.angle_alpha   90.00
_cell.angle_beta   90.00
_cell.angle_gamma   90.00
#
_symmetry.space_group_name_H-M   'P 1'
#
loop_
_entity.id
_entity.type
_entity.pdbx_description
1 polymer ?
#
loop_
_entity_poly.entity_id
_entity_poly.type
_entity_poly.pdbx_seq_one_letter_code
_entity_poly.pdbx_strand_id
1 'polypeptide(L)'
;MKTKQILKKVVLACSILLMVVTSCNKDDNGGSKTPITEKGFITTWKTTVANEEITITKDFNEGITTPYNYNVDWGDGNIDNNVTESITHSYTTAGTHTVTITGDFPAFNSGINPNAAKLITVENWGSNIVWESMYQAFYQCKNLTSINATDSPNLGNNITMYRMFYGATNFNSDISNWDVSNVTNMNYMFSYATNFNSDISNWDVSNVTGMRNMFQNATNFNSDISGWDVSNVTNMSYMFHYATNFNIDISNWDVSNVTGMDHMFHNAESFNQDLSAWETDNVTACNSFSVDSGLTNLNLPEGTCFNN
;
A
#
# COMPACT_ATOMS: atom_id res chain seq x y z
N MET A 1 -13.25 18.84 -67.87
CA MET A 1 -13.11 19.75 -66.72
C MET A 1 -12.65 18.91 -65.54
N LYS A 2 -11.34 18.88 -65.21
CA LYS A 2 -10.71 19.60 -64.06
C LYS A 2 -11.52 19.37 -62.76
N THR A 3 -10.99 18.68 -61.74
CA THR A 3 -9.99 19.21 -60.79
C THR A 3 -9.24 18.08 -60.05
N LYS A 4 -7.91 17.94 -60.23
CA LYS A 4 -6.80 18.01 -59.24
C LYS A 4 -7.12 17.43 -57.83
N GLN A 5 -6.53 16.29 -57.43
CA GLN A 5 -5.16 16.10 -56.89
C GLN A 5 -4.97 16.74 -55.49
N ILE A 6 -4.77 15.92 -54.46
CA ILE A 6 -3.71 16.04 -53.43
C ILE A 6 -3.41 14.62 -52.90
N LEU A 7 -2.16 14.23 -53.07
CA LEU A 7 -1.49 13.09 -52.46
C LEU A 7 -0.56 13.69 -51.40
N LYS A 8 -0.59 13.25 -50.14
CA LYS A 8 0.56 13.37 -49.21
C LYS A 8 0.46 12.39 -48.03
N LYS A 9 1.37 11.42 -48.09
CA LYS A 9 1.96 10.52 -47.07
C LYS A 9 1.76 10.87 -45.58
N VAL A 10 1.40 9.86 -44.79
CA VAL A 10 1.93 9.53 -43.43
C VAL A 10 1.86 7.99 -43.31
N VAL A 11 2.88 7.23 -43.73
CA VAL A 11 3.93 6.57 -42.90
C VAL A 11 3.45 6.05 -41.53
N LEU A 12 3.14 4.74 -41.51
CA LEU A 12 3.59 3.67 -40.60
C LEU A 12 3.93 4.01 -39.13
N ALA A 13 3.19 3.43 -38.18
CA ALA A 13 3.73 2.85 -36.94
C ALA A 13 2.71 1.97 -36.18
N CYS A 14 3.16 0.76 -35.81
CA CYS A 14 2.73 -0.18 -34.75
C CYS A 14 1.24 -0.56 -34.64
N SER A 15 0.80 -1.77 -35.02
CA SER A 15 1.19 -3.13 -34.57
C SER A 15 1.01 -3.36 -33.06
N ILE A 16 -0.20 -3.79 -32.67
CA ILE A 16 -0.53 -5.11 -32.08
C ILE A 16 -2.03 -5.02 -31.73
N LEU A 17 -2.87 -5.50 -32.65
CA LEU A 17 -4.28 -5.75 -32.39
C LEU A 17 -4.44 -7.27 -32.33
N LEU A 18 -4.59 -7.78 -31.11
CA LEU A 18 -5.38 -8.95 -30.73
C LEU A 18 -5.31 -10.16 -31.70
N MET A 19 -4.37 -11.09 -31.47
CA MET A 19 -4.56 -12.46 -31.94
C MET A 19 -5.63 -13.13 -31.06
N VAL A 20 -6.88 -13.11 -31.51
CA VAL A 20 -7.87 -14.11 -31.07
C VAL A 20 -7.70 -15.30 -32.00
N VAL A 21 -7.12 -16.37 -31.48
CA VAL A 21 -7.17 -17.68 -32.13
C VAL A 21 -8.60 -18.18 -32.01
N THR A 22 -9.38 -18.04 -33.08
CA THR A 22 -10.62 -18.81 -33.25
C THR A 22 -10.26 -20.23 -33.63
N SER A 23 -10.36 -21.17 -32.69
CA SER A 23 -10.62 -22.57 -33.01
C SER A 23 -12.11 -22.86 -32.83
N CYS A 24 -12.75 -23.34 -33.89
CA CYS A 24 -14.08 -23.91 -33.85
C CYS A 24 -14.10 -25.10 -32.88
N ASN A 25 -15.03 -25.09 -31.92
CA ASN A 25 -15.78 -26.28 -31.52
C ASN A 25 -17.13 -25.81 -30.97
N LYS A 26 -18.20 -26.18 -31.65
CA LYS A 26 -19.52 -26.27 -31.04
C LYS A 26 -19.50 -27.50 -30.15
N ASP A 27 -19.90 -27.35 -28.90
CA ASP A 27 -20.86 -28.22 -28.21
C ASP A 27 -21.24 -27.57 -26.87
N ASP A 28 -22.51 -27.77 -26.49
CA ASP A 28 -23.29 -26.98 -25.54
C ASP A 28 -22.98 -27.21 -24.04
N ASN A 29 -23.08 -26.11 -23.27
CA ASN A 29 -23.60 -25.94 -21.89
C ASN A 29 -22.68 -25.19 -20.92
N GLY A 30 -23.16 -24.02 -20.48
CA GLY A 30 -22.93 -23.49 -19.12
C GLY A 30 -21.66 -22.67 -18.88
N GLY A 31 -21.81 -21.34 -18.91
CA GLY A 31 -20.88 -20.39 -18.28
C GLY A 31 -19.65 -20.06 -19.12
N SER A 32 -19.75 -19.00 -19.93
CA SER A 32 -18.58 -18.34 -20.52
C SER A 32 -17.77 -17.68 -19.39
N LYS A 33 -16.86 -18.44 -18.77
CA LYS A 33 -15.67 -17.84 -18.17
C LYS A 33 -14.73 -17.56 -19.32
N THR A 34 -14.64 -16.29 -19.73
CA THR A 34 -13.49 -15.80 -20.49
C THR A 34 -12.21 -16.34 -19.83
N PRO A 35 -11.24 -16.88 -20.59
CA PRO A 35 -9.93 -17.16 -20.02
C PRO A 35 -9.39 -15.86 -19.46
N ILE A 36 -9.25 -15.78 -18.14
CA ILE A 36 -8.53 -14.67 -17.54
C ILE A 36 -7.09 -14.91 -17.97
N THR A 37 -6.60 -14.14 -18.94
CA THR A 37 -5.16 -14.11 -19.23
C THR A 37 -4.49 -13.70 -17.92
N GLU A 38 -3.77 -14.62 -17.30
CA GLU A 38 -3.08 -14.39 -16.03
C GLU A 38 -2.26 -13.11 -16.13
N LYS A 39 -2.58 -12.12 -15.30
CA LYS A 39 -1.82 -10.88 -15.24
C LYS A 39 -0.78 -10.99 -14.14
N GLY A 40 0.43 -10.53 -14.42
CA GLY A 40 1.50 -10.40 -13.44
C GLY A 40 1.32 -9.17 -12.54
N PHE A 41 2.23 -8.98 -11.60
CA PHE A 41 2.38 -7.71 -10.89
C PHE A 41 2.98 -6.68 -11.86
N ILE A 42 2.23 -5.61 -12.16
CA ILE A 42 2.62 -4.61 -13.15
C ILE A 42 2.79 -3.27 -12.45
N THR A 43 3.94 -2.63 -12.66
CA THR A 43 4.29 -1.34 -12.08
C THR A 43 4.88 -0.42 -13.15
N THR A 44 4.80 0.89 -12.93
CA THR A 44 5.58 1.84 -13.74
C THR A 44 6.63 2.55 -12.90
N TRP A 45 7.77 2.79 -13.54
CA TRP A 45 8.95 3.35 -12.92
C TRP A 45 9.53 4.47 -13.79
N LYS A 46 10.20 5.44 -13.18
CA LYS A 46 10.80 6.58 -13.88
C LYS A 46 12.30 6.65 -13.68
N THR A 47 13.05 6.62 -14.77
CA THR A 47 14.47 6.99 -14.82
C THR A 47 14.64 8.41 -15.34
N THR A 48 15.61 9.16 -14.80
CA THR A 48 15.78 10.59 -15.14
C THR A 48 16.98 10.88 -16.03
N VAL A 49 17.99 10.02 -16.03
CA VAL A 49 19.13 10.07 -16.94
C VAL A 49 19.39 8.72 -17.61
N ALA A 50 20.18 8.73 -18.68
CA ALA A 50 20.55 7.51 -19.40
C ALA A 50 21.41 6.59 -18.52
N ASN A 51 21.25 5.28 -18.72
CA ASN A 51 21.92 4.20 -17.99
C ASN A 51 21.59 4.18 -16.49
N GLU A 52 20.44 4.74 -16.11
CA GLU A 52 19.91 4.53 -14.77
C GLU A 52 19.35 3.12 -14.60
N GLU A 53 19.50 2.60 -13.39
CA GLU A 53 19.07 1.26 -13.03
C GLU A 53 17.75 1.24 -12.27
N ILE A 54 17.00 0.15 -12.45
CA ILE A 54 15.87 -0.23 -11.60
C ILE A 54 16.19 -1.61 -11.01
N THR A 55 15.96 -1.76 -9.71
CA THR A 55 16.12 -3.02 -9.00
C THR A 55 14.77 -3.52 -8.51
N ILE A 56 14.41 -4.75 -8.89
CA ILE A 56 13.32 -5.51 -8.28
C ILE A 56 13.92 -6.24 -7.08
N THR A 57 13.54 -5.82 -5.89
CA THR A 57 14.08 -6.35 -4.63
C THR A 57 13.12 -7.36 -4.05
N LYS A 58 13.64 -8.54 -3.69
CA LYS A 58 12.87 -9.51 -2.91
C LYS A 58 12.80 -9.09 -1.44
N ASP A 59 11.70 -9.43 -0.78
CA ASP A 59 11.60 -9.29 0.68
C ASP A 59 12.28 -10.48 1.38
N PHE A 60 12.94 -10.18 2.50
CA PHE A 60 13.66 -11.14 3.35
C PHE A 60 12.97 -11.35 4.70
N ASN A 61 11.76 -10.80 4.89
CA ASN A 61 11.04 -10.91 6.15
C ASN A 61 10.69 -12.36 6.50
N GLU A 62 10.70 -12.65 7.80
CA GLU A 62 10.23 -13.93 8.33
C GLU A 62 8.73 -14.09 8.02
N GLY A 63 8.33 -15.26 7.52
CA GLY A 63 6.94 -15.55 7.13
C GLY A 63 6.73 -15.83 5.64
N ILE A 64 7.72 -15.52 4.78
CA ILE A 64 7.71 -15.91 3.37
C ILE A 64 8.08 -17.40 3.27
N THR A 65 7.18 -18.21 2.74
CA THR A 65 7.33 -19.66 2.56
C THR A 65 7.46 -20.07 1.10
N THR A 66 6.89 -19.29 0.19
CA THR A 66 6.99 -19.54 -1.25
C THR A 66 8.39 -19.15 -1.74
N PRO A 67 9.12 -20.04 -2.41
CA PRO A 67 10.41 -19.68 -3.01
C PRO A 67 10.20 -18.71 -4.17
N TYR A 68 11.11 -17.75 -4.32
CA TYR A 68 11.11 -16.87 -5.48
C TYR A 68 11.51 -17.66 -6.73
N ASN A 69 10.67 -17.62 -7.75
CA ASN A 69 10.95 -18.13 -9.09
C ASN A 69 10.07 -17.37 -10.09
N TYR A 70 10.57 -16.22 -10.51
CA TYR A 70 9.78 -15.25 -11.27
C TYR A 70 10.49 -14.82 -12.55
N ASN A 71 9.71 -14.24 -13.47
CA ASN A 71 10.21 -13.62 -14.69
C ASN A 71 9.94 -12.12 -14.62
N VAL A 72 10.84 -11.33 -15.18
CA VAL A 72 10.71 -9.87 -15.27
C VAL A 72 10.75 -9.47 -16.74
N ASP A 73 9.66 -8.89 -17.24
CA ASP A 73 9.64 -8.13 -18.48
C ASP A 73 9.85 -6.65 -18.13
N TRP A 74 10.98 -6.10 -18.58
CA TRP A 74 11.40 -4.74 -18.26
C TRP A 74 10.71 -3.66 -19.12
N GLY A 75 9.87 -4.07 -20.07
CA GLY A 75 9.11 -3.15 -20.94
C GLY A 75 9.94 -2.47 -22.03
N ASP A 76 11.22 -2.83 -22.17
CA ASP A 76 12.13 -2.32 -23.19
C ASP A 76 12.60 -3.43 -24.17
N GLY A 77 11.94 -4.59 -24.13
CA GLY A 77 12.26 -5.77 -24.92
C GLY A 77 13.26 -6.74 -24.26
N ASN A 78 13.82 -6.39 -23.10
CA ASN A 78 14.61 -7.31 -22.29
C ASN A 78 13.71 -8.07 -21.32
N ILE A 79 13.96 -9.38 -21.18
CA ILE A 79 13.25 -10.26 -20.27
C ILE A 79 14.27 -11.13 -19.54
N ASP A 80 14.14 -11.20 -18.22
CA ASP A 80 14.85 -12.16 -17.36
C ASP A 80 13.89 -13.26 -16.91
N ASN A 81 14.34 -14.51 -16.94
CA ASN A 81 13.51 -15.68 -16.60
C ASN A 81 14.12 -16.50 -15.47
N ASN A 82 13.26 -17.15 -14.67
CA ASN A 82 13.65 -18.01 -13.55
C ASN A 82 14.55 -17.30 -12.53
N VAL A 83 14.22 -16.05 -12.23
CA VAL A 83 14.91 -15.22 -11.24
C VAL A 83 14.51 -15.70 -9.84
N THR A 84 15.50 -15.91 -8.98
CA THR A 84 15.29 -16.39 -7.59
C THR A 84 15.80 -15.39 -6.53
N GLU A 85 16.48 -14.33 -6.97
CA GLU A 85 17.14 -13.31 -6.14
C GLU A 85 16.78 -11.92 -6.67
N SER A 86 17.01 -10.87 -5.88
CA SER A 86 16.87 -9.50 -6.37
C SER A 86 17.65 -9.28 -7.67
N ILE A 87 17.06 -8.55 -8.62
CA ILE A 87 17.62 -8.35 -9.96
C ILE A 87 17.59 -6.87 -10.35
N THR A 88 18.61 -6.44 -11.08
CA THR A 88 18.80 -5.05 -11.53
C THR A 88 18.90 -5.00 -13.04
N HIS A 89 18.25 -4.00 -13.64
CA HIS A 89 18.32 -3.72 -15.07
C HIS A 89 18.64 -2.25 -15.34
N SER A 90 19.45 -2.01 -16.36
CA SER A 90 19.90 -0.69 -16.79
C SER A 90 19.13 -0.22 -18.03
N TYR A 91 18.49 0.95 -17.96
CA TYR A 91 17.80 1.54 -19.11
C TYR A 91 18.72 2.49 -19.87
N THR A 92 19.02 2.17 -21.14
CA THR A 92 19.90 2.98 -22.00
C THR A 92 19.38 4.40 -22.25
N THR A 93 18.08 4.61 -22.12
CA THR A 93 17.43 5.91 -22.24
C THR A 93 16.61 6.23 -21.00
N ALA A 94 16.62 7.50 -20.58
CA ALA A 94 15.75 7.98 -19.52
C ALA A 94 14.28 7.91 -19.98
N GLY A 95 13.36 7.60 -19.08
CA GLY A 95 11.96 7.48 -19.45
C GLY A 95 11.08 6.91 -18.35
N THR A 96 9.83 6.66 -18.71
CA THR A 96 8.89 5.87 -17.91
C THR A 96 8.83 4.47 -18.49
N HIS A 97 9.03 3.47 -17.64
CA HIS A 97 9.16 2.07 -18.01
C HIS A 97 8.08 1.27 -17.29
N THR A 98 7.42 0.37 -18.01
CA THR A 98 6.45 -0.56 -17.43
C THR A 98 7.16 -1.88 -17.16
N VAL A 99 7.18 -2.31 -15.91
CA VAL A 99 7.80 -3.57 -15.49
C VAL A 99 6.68 -4.55 -15.13
N THR A 100 6.74 -5.74 -15.71
CA THR A 100 5.79 -6.83 -15.45
C THR A 100 6.51 -8.02 -14.82
N ILE A 101 6.04 -8.45 -13.66
CA ILE A 101 6.58 -9.60 -12.92
C ILE A 101 5.55 -10.73 -12.93
N THR A 102 5.99 -11.92 -13.34
CA THR A 102 5.14 -13.14 -13.39
C THR A 102 5.85 -14.31 -12.71
N GLY A 103 5.12 -15.36 -12.36
CA GLY A 103 5.67 -16.51 -11.63
C GLY A 103 5.56 -16.35 -10.11
N ASP A 104 6.37 -17.11 -9.37
CA ASP A 104 6.33 -17.17 -7.91
C ASP A 104 7.06 -15.94 -7.33
N PHE A 105 6.28 -14.92 -6.96
CA PHE A 105 6.77 -13.65 -6.42
C PHE A 105 5.96 -13.23 -5.18
N PRO A 106 6.16 -13.88 -4.03
CA PRO A 106 5.26 -13.79 -2.88
C PRO A 106 5.34 -12.47 -2.10
N ALA A 107 6.40 -11.68 -2.28
CA ALA A 107 6.56 -10.41 -1.60
C ALA A 107 7.45 -9.46 -2.39
N PHE A 108 7.14 -8.17 -2.28
CA PHE A 108 7.86 -7.08 -2.95
C PHE A 108 8.45 -6.16 -1.90
N ASN A 109 9.66 -5.67 -2.14
CA ASN A 109 10.27 -4.58 -1.41
C ASN A 109 10.70 -3.50 -2.40
N SER A 110 10.34 -2.23 -2.19
CA SER A 110 10.75 -1.14 -3.07
C SER A 110 12.26 -0.88 -3.07
N GLY A 111 12.99 -1.48 -2.13
CA GLY A 111 14.38 -1.20 -1.86
C GLY A 111 14.56 0.14 -1.16
N ILE A 112 15.81 0.61 -1.15
CA ILE A 112 16.17 1.91 -0.59
C ILE A 112 16.27 2.98 -1.67
N ASN A 113 16.24 4.25 -1.27
CA ASN A 113 16.51 5.35 -2.19
C ASN A 113 17.92 5.24 -2.82
N PRO A 114 18.08 5.54 -4.12
CA PRO A 114 17.09 6.20 -4.98
C PRO A 114 16.07 5.26 -5.65
N ASN A 115 16.19 3.93 -5.52
CA ASN A 115 15.34 2.97 -6.22
C ASN A 115 13.86 3.15 -5.86
N ALA A 116 13.52 3.21 -4.58
CA ALA A 116 12.13 3.36 -4.13
C ALA A 116 11.44 4.61 -4.73
N ALA A 117 12.15 5.73 -4.85
CA ALA A 117 11.61 6.94 -5.46
C ALA A 117 11.36 6.82 -6.97
N LYS A 118 11.85 5.77 -7.65
CA LYS A 118 11.60 5.58 -9.08
C LYS A 118 10.25 4.93 -9.36
N LEU A 119 9.67 4.17 -8.43
CA LEU A 119 8.35 3.58 -8.60
C LEU A 119 7.28 4.68 -8.48
N ILE A 120 6.42 4.79 -9.50
CA ILE A 120 5.43 5.88 -9.60
C ILE A 120 3.97 5.40 -9.64
N THR A 121 3.70 4.19 -10.15
CA THR A 121 2.35 3.61 -10.14
C THR A 121 2.37 2.08 -10.01
N VAL A 122 1.26 1.54 -9.49
CA VAL A 122 0.91 0.11 -9.59
C VAL A 122 -0.26 -0.03 -10.55
N GLU A 123 -0.10 -0.84 -11.59
CA GLU A 123 -1.07 -1.04 -12.67
C GLU A 123 -1.83 -2.37 -12.56
N ASN A 124 -1.25 -3.35 -11.86
CA ASN A 124 -1.89 -4.64 -11.58
C ASN A 124 -1.21 -5.34 -10.39
N TRP A 125 -1.98 -5.99 -9.53
CA TRP A 125 -1.46 -6.74 -8.38
C TRP A 125 -1.05 -8.17 -8.71
N GLY A 126 -1.51 -8.66 -9.86
CA GLY A 126 -1.25 -10.00 -10.35
C GLY A 126 -2.25 -11.00 -9.78
N SER A 127 -3.20 -11.44 -10.61
CA SER A 127 -4.33 -12.30 -10.20
C SER A 127 -3.90 -13.66 -9.64
N ASN A 128 -2.66 -14.06 -9.89
CA ASN A 128 -2.09 -15.34 -9.47
C ASN A 128 -1.11 -15.23 -8.30
N ILE A 129 -0.79 -14.01 -7.88
CA ILE A 129 0.15 -13.79 -6.78
C ILE A 129 -0.66 -13.79 -5.49
N VAL A 130 -0.35 -14.73 -4.61
CA VAL A 130 -0.74 -14.66 -3.20
C VAL A 130 0.40 -13.95 -2.49
N TRP A 131 0.13 -12.76 -1.97
CA TRP A 131 1.13 -11.97 -1.26
C TRP A 131 1.28 -12.52 0.16
N GLU A 132 2.48 -12.98 0.50
CA GLU A 132 2.81 -13.52 1.82
C GLU A 132 3.37 -12.44 2.76
N SER A 133 3.80 -11.29 2.21
CA SER A 133 4.27 -10.13 2.97
C SER A 133 4.08 -8.85 2.16
N MET A 134 3.63 -7.78 2.83
CA MET A 134 3.69 -6.39 2.34
C MET A 134 4.70 -5.57 3.15
N TYR A 135 5.62 -6.23 3.86
CA TYR A 135 6.67 -5.59 4.65
C TYR A 135 7.49 -4.65 3.77
N GLN A 136 7.42 -3.36 4.06
CA GLN A 136 8.16 -2.31 3.35
C GLN A 136 7.95 -2.28 1.82
N ALA A 137 6.83 -2.80 1.30
CA ALA A 137 6.60 -2.92 -0.14
C ALA A 137 6.73 -1.59 -0.90
N PHE A 138 6.28 -0.48 -0.31
CA PHE A 138 6.38 0.88 -0.88
C PHE A 138 7.11 1.84 0.06
N TYR A 139 8.10 1.33 0.80
CA TYR A 139 8.89 2.10 1.76
C TYR A 139 9.62 3.26 1.07
N GLN A 140 9.30 4.49 1.48
CA GLN A 140 9.84 5.74 0.94
C GLN A 140 9.63 5.92 -0.57
N CYS A 141 8.59 5.31 -1.15
CA CYS A 141 8.18 5.54 -2.53
C CYS A 141 7.55 6.93 -2.69
N LYS A 142 8.36 7.99 -2.59
CA LYS A 142 7.90 9.39 -2.57
C LYS A 142 7.22 9.84 -3.85
N ASN A 143 7.48 9.16 -4.97
CA ASN A 143 6.85 9.48 -6.26
C ASN A 143 5.70 8.53 -6.62
N LEU A 144 5.34 7.58 -5.74
CA LEU A 144 4.16 6.76 -5.90
C LEU A 144 2.92 7.61 -5.59
N THR A 145 2.22 8.03 -6.65
CA THR A 145 1.05 8.89 -6.52
C THR A 145 -0.26 8.16 -6.73
N SER A 146 -0.26 7.02 -7.45
CA SER A 146 -1.48 6.29 -7.75
C SER A 146 -1.31 4.77 -7.80
N ILE A 147 -2.37 4.07 -7.42
CA ILE A 147 -2.66 2.68 -7.72
C ILE A 147 -3.74 2.73 -8.80
N ASN A 148 -3.34 2.49 -10.05
CA ASN A 148 -4.23 2.45 -11.20
C ASN A 148 -4.87 1.05 -11.39
N ALA A 149 -4.39 0.07 -10.63
CA ALA A 149 -4.86 -1.30 -10.65
C ALA A 149 -6.39 -1.38 -10.46
N THR A 150 -7.03 -2.22 -11.27
CA THR A 150 -8.47 -2.50 -11.17
C THR A 150 -8.75 -3.73 -10.31
N ASP A 151 -7.73 -4.54 -10.09
CA ASP A 151 -7.66 -5.63 -9.11
C ASP A 151 -7.14 -5.11 -7.76
N SER A 152 -7.28 -5.94 -6.74
CA SER A 152 -6.74 -5.73 -5.38
C SER A 152 -5.68 -6.80 -5.08
N PRO A 153 -4.74 -6.54 -4.16
CA PRO A 153 -3.78 -7.57 -3.77
C PRO A 153 -4.51 -8.74 -3.10
N ASN A 154 -4.20 -9.97 -3.51
CA ASN A 154 -4.64 -11.17 -2.80
C ASN A 154 -3.70 -11.40 -1.60
N LEU A 155 -4.12 -10.91 -0.44
CA LEU A 155 -3.33 -10.98 0.79
C LEU A 155 -3.47 -12.34 1.46
N GLY A 156 -2.35 -13.06 1.57
CA GLY A 156 -2.29 -14.36 2.23
C GLY A 156 -2.63 -14.31 3.72
N ASN A 157 -2.71 -15.47 4.34
CA ASN A 157 -3.06 -15.60 5.76
C ASN A 157 -1.93 -15.05 6.66
N ASN A 158 -2.32 -14.39 7.76
CA ASN A 158 -1.39 -13.84 8.77
C ASN A 158 -0.34 -12.89 8.18
N ILE A 159 -0.72 -12.08 7.20
CA ILE A 159 0.20 -11.18 6.51
C ILE A 159 0.53 -9.95 7.36
N THR A 160 1.70 -9.35 7.11
CA THR A 160 2.11 -8.06 7.67
C THR A 160 2.07 -6.95 6.61
N MET A 161 1.64 -5.76 7.00
CA MET A 161 1.75 -4.49 6.24
C MET A 161 2.74 -3.51 6.89
N TYR A 162 3.64 -4.04 7.73
CA TYR A 162 4.63 -3.25 8.45
C TYR A 162 5.39 -2.30 7.52
N ARG A 163 5.32 -1.00 7.80
CA ARG A 163 6.00 0.07 7.02
C ARG A 163 5.69 0.07 5.51
N MET A 164 4.57 -0.52 5.07
CA MET A 164 4.26 -0.65 3.64
C MET A 164 4.34 0.69 2.89
N PHE A 165 3.79 1.78 3.43
CA PHE A 165 3.83 3.13 2.85
C PHE A 165 4.61 4.14 3.69
N TYR A 166 5.55 3.67 4.53
CA TYR A 166 6.33 4.55 5.39
C TYR A 166 7.06 5.60 4.55
N GLY A 167 6.82 6.89 4.79
CA GLY A 167 7.47 7.99 4.08
C GLY A 167 7.11 8.08 2.59
N ALA A 168 6.03 7.44 2.13
CA ALA A 168 5.46 7.65 0.80
C ALA A 168 4.68 8.98 0.79
N THR A 169 5.40 10.09 0.88
CA THR A 169 4.84 11.42 1.22
C THR A 169 3.76 11.93 0.26
N ASN A 170 3.75 11.47 -0.99
CA ASN A 170 2.76 11.87 -2.01
C ASN A 170 1.65 10.84 -2.25
N PHE A 171 1.65 9.72 -1.51
CA PHE A 171 0.67 8.66 -1.70
C PHE A 171 -0.70 9.05 -1.13
N ASN A 172 -1.74 8.97 -1.96
CA ASN A 172 -3.14 9.19 -1.58
C ASN A 172 -4.11 8.50 -2.57
N SER A 173 -3.79 7.26 -2.96
CA SER A 173 -4.60 6.51 -3.92
C SER A 173 -5.75 5.78 -3.25
N ASP A 174 -6.82 5.52 -4.00
CA ASP A 174 -7.89 4.64 -3.56
C ASP A 174 -7.36 3.21 -3.30
N ILE A 175 -7.58 2.73 -2.09
CA ILE A 175 -7.25 1.38 -1.59
C ILE A 175 -8.43 0.82 -0.77
N SER A 176 -9.62 1.42 -0.92
CA SER A 176 -10.81 1.08 -0.15
C SER A 176 -11.32 -0.34 -0.43
N ASN A 177 -10.98 -0.89 -1.60
CA ASN A 177 -11.39 -2.22 -2.05
C ASN A 177 -10.43 -3.35 -1.59
N TRP A 178 -9.38 -3.04 -0.84
CA TRP A 178 -8.45 -4.07 -0.36
C TRP A 178 -9.10 -4.89 0.75
N ASP A 179 -9.05 -6.22 0.59
CA ASP A 179 -9.40 -7.14 1.66
C ASP A 179 -8.22 -7.30 2.60
N VAL A 180 -8.28 -6.63 3.76
CA VAL A 180 -7.24 -6.63 4.78
C VAL A 180 -7.55 -7.56 5.96
N SER A 181 -8.59 -8.40 5.87
CA SER A 181 -9.05 -9.23 6.98
C SER A 181 -7.99 -10.23 7.48
N ASN A 182 -6.99 -10.57 6.66
CA ASN A 182 -5.89 -11.47 7.04
C ASN A 182 -4.65 -10.75 7.61
N VAL A 183 -4.67 -9.41 7.70
CA VAL A 183 -3.54 -8.62 8.17
C VAL A 183 -3.47 -8.66 9.70
N THR A 184 -2.29 -8.95 10.24
CA THR A 184 -2.08 -9.03 11.70
C THR A 184 -1.24 -7.88 12.27
N ASN A 185 -0.51 -7.16 11.42
CA ASN A 185 0.42 -6.11 11.81
C ASN A 185 0.41 -4.95 10.81
N MET A 186 0.00 -3.76 11.27
CA MET A 186 -0.04 -2.51 10.51
C MET A 186 0.90 -1.45 11.10
N ASN A 187 1.86 -1.85 11.94
CA ASN A 187 2.78 -0.89 12.55
C ASN A 187 3.49 -0.06 11.48
N TYR A 188 3.53 1.26 11.69
CA TYR A 188 4.15 2.25 10.82
C TYR A 188 3.63 2.30 9.36
N MET A 189 2.50 1.67 9.03
CA MET A 189 2.05 1.50 7.64
C MET A 189 2.01 2.82 6.86
N PHE A 190 1.44 3.89 7.42
CA PHE A 190 1.34 5.22 6.81
C PHE A 190 2.18 6.29 7.55
N SER A 191 3.14 5.87 8.36
CA SER A 191 4.00 6.79 9.09
C SER A 191 4.77 7.68 8.10
N TYR A 192 4.74 9.00 8.30
CA TYR A 192 5.29 10.02 7.41
C TYR A 192 4.69 10.05 5.99
N ALA A 193 3.55 9.41 5.73
CA ALA A 193 2.78 9.55 4.49
C ALA A 193 1.93 10.84 4.56
N THR A 194 2.59 12.00 4.49
CA THR A 194 2.01 13.32 4.82
C THR A 194 0.73 13.66 4.04
N ASN A 195 0.59 13.19 2.79
CA ASN A 195 -0.59 13.46 1.96
C ASN A 195 -1.70 12.40 2.07
N PHE A 196 -1.50 11.31 2.81
CA PHE A 196 -2.45 10.20 2.86
C PHE A 196 -3.73 10.59 3.60
N ASN A 197 -4.86 10.41 2.93
CA ASN A 197 -6.23 10.67 3.41
C ASN A 197 -7.26 9.89 2.54
N SER A 198 -6.91 8.68 2.11
CA SER A 198 -7.81 7.82 1.31
C SER A 198 -8.85 7.18 2.21
N ASP A 199 -10.01 6.82 1.64
CA ASP A 199 -11.05 6.08 2.36
C ASP A 199 -10.58 4.66 2.69
N ILE A 200 -10.59 4.33 3.99
CA ILE A 200 -10.25 3.03 4.57
C ILE A 200 -11.31 2.60 5.60
N SER A 201 -12.50 3.21 5.55
CA SER A 201 -13.59 2.98 6.49
C SER A 201 -14.11 1.53 6.47
N ASN A 202 -14.05 0.88 5.30
CA ASN A 202 -14.55 -0.48 5.09
C ASN A 202 -13.52 -1.59 5.41
N TRP A 203 -12.32 -1.24 5.89
CA TRP A 203 -11.30 -2.23 6.22
C TRP A 203 -11.69 -3.04 7.46
N ASP A 204 -11.68 -4.37 7.32
CA ASP A 204 -11.79 -5.29 8.46
C ASP A 204 -10.42 -5.43 9.13
N VAL A 205 -10.21 -4.68 10.21
CA VAL A 205 -8.97 -4.70 11.01
C VAL A 205 -9.07 -5.58 12.26
N SER A 206 -10.11 -6.42 12.37
CA SER A 206 -10.38 -7.22 13.57
C SER A 206 -9.26 -8.21 13.92
N ASN A 207 -8.42 -8.62 12.96
CA ASN A 207 -7.27 -9.49 13.19
C ASN A 207 -5.95 -8.74 13.47
N VAL A 208 -5.95 -7.41 13.41
CA VAL A 208 -4.75 -6.60 13.63
C VAL A 208 -4.41 -6.52 15.11
N THR A 209 -3.16 -6.82 15.45
CA THR A 209 -2.67 -6.79 16.84
C THR A 209 -1.74 -5.62 17.14
N GLY A 210 -1.17 -4.99 16.11
CA GLY A 210 -0.24 -3.87 16.22
C GLY A 210 -0.53 -2.74 15.24
N MET A 211 -0.74 -1.53 15.77
CA MET A 211 -0.96 -0.28 15.03
C MET A 211 -0.01 0.85 15.47
N ARG A 212 1.10 0.48 16.13
CA ARG A 212 2.12 1.42 16.59
C ARG A 212 2.59 2.31 15.44
N ASN A 213 2.60 3.62 15.67
CA ASN A 213 3.04 4.64 14.71
C ASN A 213 2.28 4.65 13.36
N MET A 214 1.13 3.99 13.22
CA MET A 214 0.47 3.78 11.91
C MET A 214 0.26 5.07 11.11
N PHE A 215 -0.18 6.15 11.75
CA PHE A 215 -0.43 7.47 11.15
C PHE A 215 0.49 8.57 11.71
N GLN A 216 1.62 8.21 12.33
CA GLN A 216 2.57 9.20 12.82
C GLN A 216 2.99 10.14 11.68
N ASN A 217 2.90 11.46 11.88
CA ASN A 217 3.24 12.49 10.88
C ASN A 217 2.43 12.37 9.55
N ALA A 218 1.32 11.65 9.52
CA ALA A 218 0.37 11.69 8.40
C ALA A 218 -0.50 12.95 8.54
N THR A 219 0.09 14.11 8.30
CA THR A 219 -0.48 15.43 8.66
C THR A 219 -1.85 15.70 8.04
N ASN A 220 -2.14 15.15 6.85
CA ASN A 220 -3.44 15.32 6.18
C ASN A 220 -4.48 14.26 6.54
N PHE A 221 -4.11 13.22 7.29
CA PHE A 221 -4.99 12.09 7.57
C PHE A 221 -6.16 12.51 8.47
N ASN A 222 -7.38 12.31 7.97
CA ASN A 222 -8.66 12.55 8.63
C ASN A 222 -9.78 11.71 7.98
N SER A 223 -9.45 10.51 7.48
CA SER A 223 -10.43 9.55 6.93
C SER A 223 -11.19 8.86 8.04
N ASP A 224 -12.46 8.52 7.80
CA ASP A 224 -13.30 7.84 8.79
C ASP A 224 -12.76 6.43 9.10
N ILE A 225 -12.46 6.22 10.38
CA ILE A 225 -12.03 4.94 10.98
C ILE A 225 -12.84 4.62 12.25
N SER A 226 -13.95 5.33 12.46
CA SER A 226 -14.80 5.20 13.66
C SER A 226 -15.39 3.79 13.80
N GLY A 227 -15.60 3.08 12.68
CA GLY A 227 -16.17 1.74 12.62
C GLY A 227 -15.19 0.57 12.73
N TRP A 228 -13.90 0.84 12.91
CA TRP A 228 -12.89 -0.21 13.03
C TRP A 228 -13.03 -1.02 14.33
N ASP A 229 -13.00 -2.34 14.22
CA ASP A 229 -12.86 -3.24 15.37
C ASP A 229 -11.38 -3.35 15.76
N VAL A 230 -10.98 -2.58 16.77
CA VAL A 230 -9.62 -2.54 17.30
C VAL A 230 -9.44 -3.39 18.57
N SER A 231 -10.41 -4.25 18.90
CA SER A 231 -10.44 -5.01 20.16
C SER A 231 -9.23 -5.94 20.34
N ASN A 232 -8.59 -6.39 19.26
CA ASN A 232 -7.38 -7.23 19.30
C ASN A 232 -6.06 -6.45 19.32
N VAL A 233 -6.09 -5.12 19.22
CA VAL A 233 -4.89 -4.29 19.18
C VAL A 233 -4.29 -4.17 20.58
N THR A 234 -2.99 -4.42 20.69
CA THR A 234 -2.26 -4.39 21.98
C THR A 234 -1.35 -3.17 22.12
N ASN A 235 -0.98 -2.52 21.01
CA ASN A 235 -0.08 -1.37 21.00
C ASN A 235 -0.53 -0.30 19.98
N MET A 236 -0.83 0.89 20.51
CA MET A 236 -1.20 2.10 19.76
C MET A 236 -0.23 3.27 20.04
N SER A 237 0.95 3.00 20.59
CA SER A 237 1.94 4.05 20.86
C SER A 237 2.23 4.83 19.57
N TYR A 238 2.25 6.16 19.67
CA TYR A 238 2.51 7.10 18.58
C TYR A 238 1.55 7.02 17.39
N MET A 239 0.39 6.36 17.49
CA MET A 239 -0.49 6.09 16.35
C MET A 239 -0.86 7.36 15.56
N PHE A 240 -1.19 8.46 16.25
CA PHE A 240 -1.55 9.76 15.66
C PHE A 240 -0.55 10.88 16.04
N HIS A 241 0.68 10.53 16.45
CA HIS A 241 1.71 11.50 16.80
C HIS A 241 2.01 12.45 15.63
N TYR A 242 1.82 13.76 15.80
CA TYR A 242 1.88 14.78 14.73
C TYR A 242 0.88 14.58 13.56
N ALA A 243 -0.23 13.86 13.75
CA ALA A 243 -1.33 13.82 12.78
C ALA A 243 -2.22 15.06 12.94
N THR A 244 -1.71 16.22 12.54
CA THR A 244 -2.27 17.54 12.91
C THR A 244 -3.72 17.77 12.49
N ASN A 245 -4.20 17.15 11.40
CA ASN A 245 -5.58 17.31 10.92
C ASN A 245 -6.55 16.22 11.43
N PHE A 246 -6.06 15.17 12.10
CA PHE A 246 -6.90 14.06 12.52
C PHE A 246 -7.88 14.51 13.61
N ASN A 247 -9.18 14.36 13.38
CA ASN A 247 -10.22 14.68 14.35
C ASN A 247 -11.50 13.83 14.17
N ILE A 248 -11.34 12.55 13.86
CA ILE A 248 -12.45 11.61 13.73
C ILE A 248 -12.84 11.07 15.10
N ASP A 249 -14.16 11.00 15.36
CA ASP A 249 -14.72 10.42 16.57
C ASP A 249 -14.43 8.90 16.63
N ILE A 250 -13.58 8.53 17.59
CA ILE A 250 -13.17 7.15 17.89
C ILE A 250 -13.57 6.76 19.32
N SER A 251 -14.54 7.46 19.91
CA SER A 251 -15.04 7.20 21.27
C SER A 251 -15.59 5.77 21.44
N ASN A 252 -16.06 5.15 20.35
CA ASN A 252 -16.64 3.81 20.34
C ASN A 252 -15.61 2.66 20.23
N TRP A 253 -14.31 2.96 20.08
CA TRP A 253 -13.30 1.91 20.00
C TRP A 253 -13.16 1.13 21.31
N ASP A 254 -13.15 -0.20 21.21
CA ASP A 254 -12.76 -1.08 22.32
C ASP A 254 -11.24 -1.13 22.43
N VAL A 255 -10.69 -0.37 23.38
CA VAL A 255 -9.25 -0.31 23.65
C VAL A 255 -8.83 -1.15 24.87
N SER A 256 -9.71 -2.04 25.37
CA SER A 256 -9.50 -2.78 26.60
C SER A 256 -8.24 -3.67 26.60
N ASN A 257 -7.78 -4.12 25.43
CA ASN A 257 -6.55 -4.92 25.28
C ASN A 257 -5.28 -4.10 25.03
N VAL A 258 -5.38 -2.78 24.90
CA VAL A 258 -4.22 -1.91 24.62
C VAL A 258 -3.38 -1.75 25.88
N THR A 259 -2.07 -1.98 25.74
CA THR A 259 -1.09 -1.85 26.82
C THR A 259 -0.19 -0.61 26.69
N GLY A 260 0.00 -0.12 25.47
CA GLY A 260 0.87 1.02 25.14
C GLY A 260 0.15 2.08 24.32
N MET A 261 0.13 3.31 24.84
CA MET A 261 -0.45 4.52 24.26
C MET A 261 0.50 5.73 24.35
N ASP A 262 1.80 5.53 24.61
CA ASP A 262 2.78 6.63 24.62
C ASP A 262 2.64 7.52 23.39
N HIS A 263 2.52 8.83 23.58
CA HIS A 263 2.49 9.84 22.52
C HIS A 263 1.38 9.63 21.48
N MET A 264 0.30 8.89 21.80
CA MET A 264 -0.74 8.53 20.83
C MET A 264 -1.28 9.76 20.07
N PHE A 265 -1.56 10.86 20.77
CA PHE A 265 -2.08 12.12 20.22
C PHE A 265 -1.13 13.31 20.44
N HIS A 266 0.14 13.08 20.78
CA HIS A 266 1.08 14.18 20.97
C HIS A 266 1.23 15.00 19.67
N ASN A 267 1.07 16.33 19.74
CA ASN A 267 1.00 17.23 18.57
C ASN A 267 -0.12 16.88 17.55
N ALA A 268 -1.17 16.15 17.94
CA ALA A 268 -2.38 16.01 17.13
C ALA A 268 -3.29 17.22 17.38
N GLU A 269 -2.86 18.38 16.86
CA GLU A 269 -3.41 19.71 17.22
C GLU A 269 -4.94 19.82 17.09
N SER A 270 -5.53 19.19 16.07
CA SER A 270 -6.99 19.24 15.83
C SER A 270 -7.79 18.26 16.69
N PHE A 271 -7.16 17.25 17.29
CA PHE A 271 -7.85 16.12 17.91
C PHE A 271 -8.44 16.51 19.27
N ASN A 272 -9.77 16.52 19.37
CA ASN A 272 -10.50 16.96 20.57
C ASN A 272 -11.73 16.09 20.91
N GLN A 273 -11.73 14.81 20.49
CA GLN A 273 -12.84 13.89 20.70
C GLN A 273 -12.93 13.41 22.15
N ASP A 274 -14.13 13.01 22.59
CA ASP A 274 -14.38 12.53 23.94
C ASP A 274 -13.97 11.05 24.08
N LEU A 275 -12.89 10.79 24.83
CA LEU A 275 -12.37 9.46 25.11
C LEU A 275 -12.66 8.99 26.54
N SER A 276 -13.51 9.71 27.28
CA SER A 276 -13.79 9.41 28.69
C SER A 276 -14.40 8.02 28.92
N ALA A 277 -15.00 7.42 27.88
CA ALA A 277 -15.60 6.09 27.92
C ALA A 277 -14.61 4.94 27.65
N TRP A 278 -13.36 5.23 27.29
CA TRP A 278 -12.38 4.18 27.00
C TRP A 278 -11.96 3.40 28.25
N GLU A 279 -12.05 2.07 28.18
CA GLU A 279 -11.54 1.17 29.23
C GLU A 279 -10.03 1.00 29.09
N THR A 280 -9.25 1.58 29.99
CA THR A 280 -7.78 1.64 29.89
C THR A 280 -7.03 0.91 31.01
N ASP A 281 -7.69 -0.01 31.71
CA ASP A 281 -7.12 -0.73 32.86
C ASP A 281 -5.82 -1.49 32.55
N ASN A 282 -5.63 -1.92 31.29
CA ASN A 282 -4.43 -2.62 30.84
C ASN A 282 -3.30 -1.70 30.36
N VAL A 283 -3.53 -0.38 30.27
CA VAL A 283 -2.53 0.57 29.80
C VAL A 283 -1.46 0.77 30.86
N THR A 284 -0.23 0.44 30.50
CA THR A 284 0.95 0.57 31.38
C THR A 284 1.92 1.64 30.92
N ALA A 285 1.80 2.13 29.68
CA ALA A 285 2.65 3.17 29.13
C ALA A 285 1.81 4.19 28.34
N CYS A 286 1.66 5.40 28.87
CA CYS A 286 0.94 6.50 28.19
C CYS A 286 1.62 7.86 28.35
N ASN A 287 2.96 7.87 28.33
CA ASN A 287 3.75 9.10 28.46
C ASN A 287 3.44 10.07 27.32
N SER A 288 3.24 11.34 27.67
CA SER A 288 2.89 12.41 26.73
C SER A 288 1.71 12.07 25.83
N PHE A 289 0.69 11.35 26.33
CA PHE A 289 -0.44 10.85 25.53
C PHE A 289 -1.08 11.93 24.64
N SER A 290 -1.30 13.14 25.18
CA SER A 290 -2.09 14.20 24.56
C SER A 290 -1.42 15.60 24.58
N VAL A 291 -0.11 15.67 24.86
CA VAL A 291 0.62 16.96 24.86
C VAL A 291 0.43 17.67 23.52
N ASP A 292 0.17 18.98 23.53
CA ASP A 292 -0.06 19.79 22.32
C ASP A 292 -1.16 19.25 21.37
N SER A 293 -2.15 18.53 21.92
CA SER A 293 -3.40 18.17 21.22
C SER A 293 -4.55 19.09 21.59
N GLY A 294 -5.70 18.91 20.94
CA GLY A 294 -6.96 19.59 21.29
C GLY A 294 -7.71 18.97 22.47
N LEU A 295 -7.21 17.87 23.06
CA LEU A 295 -7.85 17.19 24.19
C LEU A 295 -7.78 18.05 25.45
N THR A 296 -8.89 18.07 26.19
CA THR A 296 -8.96 18.64 27.54
C THR A 296 -9.09 17.53 28.56
N ASN A 297 -8.87 17.82 29.85
CA ASN A 297 -9.05 16.84 30.93
C ASN A 297 -10.45 16.21 30.99
N LEU A 298 -11.47 16.86 30.42
CA LEU A 298 -12.83 16.29 30.35
C LEU A 298 -12.96 15.20 29.29
N ASN A 299 -12.05 15.17 28.33
CA ASN A 299 -12.08 14.26 27.18
C ASN A 299 -11.10 13.09 27.34
N LEU A 300 -10.31 13.05 28.42
CA LEU A 300 -9.31 12.01 28.62
C LEU A 300 -9.95 10.75 29.21
N PRO A 301 -9.43 9.54 28.87
CA PRO A 301 -9.82 8.32 29.57
C PRO A 301 -9.53 8.40 31.07
N GLU A 302 -10.33 7.73 31.88
CA GLU A 302 -9.99 7.53 33.29
C GLU A 302 -8.76 6.62 33.41
N GLY A 303 -7.81 6.97 34.28
CA GLY A 303 -6.62 6.15 34.48
C GLY A 303 -5.46 6.89 35.13
N THR A 304 -4.48 6.15 35.64
CA THR A 304 -3.40 6.71 36.47
C THR A 304 -2.32 7.45 35.68
N CYS A 305 -2.16 7.17 34.37
CA CYS A 305 -1.10 7.77 33.56
C CYS A 305 -1.57 8.90 32.62
N PHE A 306 -2.89 9.09 32.41
CA PHE A 306 -3.43 10.12 31.50
C PHE A 306 -3.58 11.51 32.14
N ASN A 307 -3.57 11.59 33.48
CA ASN A 307 -3.92 12.78 34.25
C ASN A 307 -2.73 13.71 34.60
N ASN A 308 -1.65 13.73 33.82
CA ASN A 308 -0.43 14.50 34.12
C ASN A 308 -0.11 15.58 33.08
#